data_AF-A0AA48R2H8-F1
#
_entry.id   AF-A0AA48R2H8-F1
#
_cell.length_a   1.000
_cell.length_b   1.000
_cell.length_c   1.000
_cell.angle_alpha   90.00
_cell.angle_beta   90.00
_cell.angle_gamma   90.00
#
_symmetry.space_group_name_H-M   'P 1'
#
loop_
_entity.id
_entity.type
_entity.pdbx_description
1 polymer ?
#
loop_
_entity_poly.entity_id
_entity_poly.type
_entity_poly.pdbx_seq_one_letter_code
_entity_poly.pdbx_strand_id
1 'polypeptide(L)'
;MMETKTLEAVAGAIAWMERNGHKKQGSAYAVGLTQEWKNIESADLLHAWTGDFASLNIVIQEVRLAGIWPFFSVGLAGKVLKAKHPEIFGVKDSKREIVKATAWNRQPELVAMMMELDQSPELVEEESKLSWMRKGYELGYMYERDYKGCAQCTLAAVLDLLEREEPTLFRAANGFAAGMSLYGDGVCGGYSGGVMALGLFAGRVRENFDGDRAEKDKCYALTKRLHDRFIENYGTVICGEVHKEIFGRSFSLRVLEDKPAFEEAGAHNKDKCPVVVGSAAAWVAEILVDEGIL
;
A
#
# COMPACT_ATOMS: atom_id res chain seq x y z
N MET A 1 -13.61 -0.78 29.20
CA MET A 1 -13.52 -2.22 29.56
C MET A 1 -14.14 -2.97 28.40
N MET A 2 -13.42 -3.89 27.78
CA MET A 2 -13.90 -4.64 26.61
C MET A 2 -15.07 -5.54 27.04
N GLU A 3 -16.15 -5.58 26.26
CA GLU A 3 -17.22 -6.56 26.49
C GLU A 3 -16.73 -7.94 26.08
N THR A 4 -17.04 -8.94 26.91
CA THR A 4 -16.67 -10.36 26.84
C THR A 4 -16.81 -10.99 25.44
N LYS A 5 -17.66 -10.42 24.58
CA LYS A 5 -18.04 -10.92 23.26
C LYS A 5 -16.99 -10.70 22.16
N THR A 6 -16.13 -9.67 22.27
CA THR A 6 -15.06 -9.41 21.29
C THR A 6 -13.94 -10.45 21.38
N LEU A 7 -13.65 -10.91 22.60
CA LEU A 7 -12.69 -11.99 22.86
C LEU A 7 -13.19 -13.32 22.29
N GLU A 8 -14.50 -13.57 22.32
CA GLU A 8 -15.12 -14.80 21.83
C GLU A 8 -15.03 -14.94 20.30
N ALA A 9 -15.15 -13.83 19.54
CA ALA A 9 -15.06 -13.84 18.07
C ALA A 9 -13.63 -14.08 17.56
N VAL A 10 -12.64 -13.40 18.16
CA VAL A 10 -11.22 -13.63 17.88
C VAL A 10 -10.83 -15.06 18.27
N ALA A 11 -11.30 -15.54 19.42
CA ALA A 11 -11.14 -16.93 19.83
C ALA A 11 -11.80 -17.91 18.85
N GLY A 12 -12.94 -17.56 18.23
CA GLY A 12 -13.62 -18.37 17.22
C GLY A 12 -12.82 -18.53 15.92
N ALA A 13 -12.21 -17.45 15.42
CA ALA A 13 -11.34 -17.48 14.24
C ALA A 13 -10.04 -18.26 14.52
N ILE A 14 -9.42 -18.04 15.69
CA ILE A 14 -8.25 -18.80 16.14
C ILE A 14 -8.61 -20.28 16.29
N ALA A 15 -9.73 -20.61 16.94
CA ALA A 15 -10.19 -21.98 17.11
C ALA A 15 -10.50 -22.67 15.77
N TRP A 16 -11.01 -21.95 14.77
CA TRP A 16 -11.15 -22.48 13.42
C TRP A 16 -9.79 -22.79 12.79
N MET A 17 -8.81 -21.89 12.91
CA MET A 17 -7.44 -22.12 12.40
C MET A 17 -6.77 -23.31 13.10
N GLU A 18 -6.93 -23.45 14.41
CA GLU A 18 -6.40 -24.57 15.20
C GLU A 18 -7.05 -25.90 14.80
N ARG A 19 -8.38 -25.91 14.59
CA ARG A 19 -9.13 -27.10 14.15
C ARG A 19 -8.76 -27.55 12.73
N ASN A 20 -8.27 -26.65 11.90
CA ASN A 20 -7.83 -26.94 10.53
C ASN A 20 -6.30 -27.07 10.41
N GLY A 21 -5.59 -27.37 11.51
CA GLY A 21 -4.16 -27.73 11.48
C GLY A 21 -3.18 -26.55 11.45
N HIS A 22 -3.66 -25.31 11.59
CA HIS A 22 -2.84 -24.09 11.50
C HIS A 22 -2.53 -23.48 12.88
N LYS A 23 -2.25 -24.32 13.88
CA LYS A 23 -2.15 -23.92 15.30
C LYS A 23 -1.09 -22.84 15.58
N LYS A 24 0.09 -22.96 14.97
CA LYS A 24 1.21 -22.01 15.15
C LYS A 24 0.89 -20.61 14.60
N GLN A 25 0.10 -20.54 13.52
CA GLN A 25 -0.35 -19.29 12.90
C GLN A 25 -1.55 -18.69 13.66
N GLY A 26 -2.48 -19.52 14.14
CA GLY A 26 -3.54 -19.07 15.05
C GLY A 26 -2.99 -18.43 16.33
N SER A 27 -1.93 -19.00 16.91
CA SER A 27 -1.24 -18.42 18.07
C SER A 27 -0.49 -17.12 17.72
N ALA A 28 0.17 -17.02 16.57
CA ALA A 28 0.82 -15.78 16.12
C ALA A 28 -0.20 -14.65 15.86
N TYR A 29 -1.35 -14.99 15.28
CA TYR A 29 -2.48 -14.08 15.07
C TYR A 29 -3.06 -13.58 16.39
N ALA A 30 -3.22 -14.46 17.39
CA ALA A 30 -3.64 -14.09 18.74
C ALA A 30 -2.68 -13.12 19.44
N VAL A 31 -1.37 -13.33 19.25
CA VAL A 31 -0.31 -12.49 19.84
C VAL A 31 -0.22 -11.12 19.16
N GLY A 32 -0.33 -11.07 17.81
CA GLY A 32 -0.34 -9.81 17.06
C GLY A 32 -1.58 -8.95 17.35
N LEU A 33 -2.76 -9.58 17.49
CA LEU A 33 -4.01 -8.88 17.83
C LEU A 33 -4.01 -8.32 19.26
N THR A 34 -3.36 -8.98 20.21
CA THR A 34 -3.34 -8.55 21.62
C THR A 34 -2.34 -7.41 21.90
N GLN A 35 -1.32 -7.23 21.06
CA GLN A 35 -0.26 -6.23 21.30
C GLN A 35 -0.58 -4.81 20.76
N GLU A 36 -1.49 -4.65 19.78
CA GLU A 36 -1.66 -3.36 19.06
C GLU A 36 -3.07 -2.71 19.15
N TRP A 37 -3.97 -3.26 19.98
CA TRP A 37 -5.41 -2.91 20.06
C TRP A 37 -5.79 -1.75 21.01
N LYS A 38 -5.04 -0.64 21.00
CA LYS A 38 -5.48 0.59 21.69
C LYS A 38 -6.15 1.53 20.69
N ASN A 39 -7.49 1.63 20.75
CA ASN A 39 -8.38 2.63 20.10
C ASN A 39 -9.01 2.26 18.75
N ILE A 40 -10.13 1.52 18.76
CA ILE A 40 -11.04 1.43 17.60
C ILE A 40 -12.49 1.42 18.09
N GLU A 41 -13.31 2.31 17.53
CA GLU A 41 -14.74 2.51 17.80
C GLU A 41 -15.54 2.25 16.51
N SER A 42 -15.97 1.00 16.27
CA SER A 42 -17.25 0.61 15.62
C SER A 42 -17.20 -0.86 15.21
N ALA A 43 -18.22 -1.63 15.63
CA ALA A 43 -18.23 -3.10 15.63
C ALA A 43 -19.46 -3.71 14.91
N ASP A 44 -20.25 -2.91 14.21
CA ASP A 44 -21.57 -3.33 13.72
C ASP A 44 -21.49 -4.33 12.54
N LEU A 45 -20.42 -4.30 11.75
CA LEU A 45 -20.25 -5.14 10.55
C LEU A 45 -19.73 -6.56 10.85
N LEU A 46 -19.07 -6.77 12.00
CA LEU A 46 -18.55 -8.08 12.43
C LEU A 46 -19.64 -8.97 13.05
N HIS A 47 -20.72 -8.39 13.56
CA HIS A 47 -21.86 -9.12 14.12
C HIS A 47 -22.70 -9.86 13.06
N ALA A 48 -22.48 -9.60 11.77
CA ALA A 48 -23.20 -10.22 10.65
C ALA A 48 -22.42 -11.35 9.94
N TRP A 49 -21.20 -11.71 10.38
CA TRP A 49 -20.38 -12.69 9.66
C TRP A 49 -20.89 -14.12 9.83
N THR A 50 -21.34 -14.74 8.74
CA THR A 50 -21.93 -16.10 8.74
C THR A 50 -20.97 -17.20 8.26
N GLY A 51 -19.68 -16.88 8.07
CA GLY A 51 -18.69 -17.81 7.53
C GLY A 51 -18.63 -17.86 5.99
N ASP A 52 -19.25 -16.91 5.29
CA ASP A 52 -19.18 -16.79 3.85
C ASP A 52 -18.15 -15.75 3.37
N PHE A 53 -17.69 -15.89 2.11
CA PHE A 53 -16.61 -15.07 1.56
C PHE A 53 -17.05 -13.63 1.30
N ALA A 54 -18.32 -13.38 0.96
CA ALA A 54 -18.81 -12.03 0.69
C ALA A 54 -18.77 -11.19 1.99
N SER A 55 -19.24 -11.77 3.10
CA SER A 55 -19.17 -11.11 4.40
C SER A 55 -17.74 -10.96 4.93
N LEU A 56 -16.85 -11.94 4.68
CA LEU A 56 -15.42 -11.81 4.99
C LEU A 56 -14.73 -10.73 4.14
N ASN A 57 -15.06 -10.62 2.84
CA ASN A 57 -14.51 -9.61 1.95
C ASN A 57 -14.91 -8.20 2.39
N ILE A 58 -16.15 -8.02 2.88
CA ILE A 58 -16.60 -6.77 3.49
C ILE A 58 -15.78 -6.47 4.75
N VAL A 59 -15.61 -7.43 5.67
CA VAL A 59 -14.79 -7.27 6.87
C VAL A 59 -13.34 -6.91 6.52
N ILE A 60 -12.77 -7.52 5.49
CA ILE A 60 -11.42 -7.19 5.04
C ILE A 60 -11.38 -5.81 4.39
N GLN A 61 -12.37 -5.40 3.60
CA GLN A 61 -12.48 -4.05 3.08
C GLN A 61 -12.58 -3.02 4.22
N GLU A 62 -13.32 -3.32 5.29
CA GLU A 62 -13.40 -2.48 6.49
C GLU A 62 -12.09 -2.46 7.28
N VAL A 63 -11.38 -3.58 7.41
CA VAL A 63 -10.03 -3.63 8.01
C VAL A 63 -9.00 -2.86 7.15
N ARG A 64 -9.18 -2.86 5.82
CA ARG A 64 -8.41 -2.04 4.86
C ARG A 64 -8.71 -0.56 5.02
N LEU A 65 -9.98 -0.18 5.17
CA LEU A 65 -10.42 1.20 5.47
C LEU A 65 -10.01 1.65 6.88
N ALA A 66 -9.89 0.71 7.81
CA ALA A 66 -9.32 0.98 9.13
C ALA A 66 -7.79 0.98 9.11
N GLY A 67 -7.14 0.65 7.98
CA GLY A 67 -5.69 0.73 7.74
C GLY A 67 -4.82 -0.14 8.65
N ILE A 68 -5.39 -1.18 9.24
CA ILE A 68 -4.66 -2.12 10.08
C ILE A 68 -4.15 -3.23 9.17
N TRP A 69 -2.88 -3.11 8.79
CA TRP A 69 -2.05 -4.15 8.14
C TRP A 69 -2.76 -4.96 7.04
N PRO A 70 -2.66 -4.54 5.76
CA PRO A 70 -3.29 -5.26 4.65
C PRO A 70 -2.77 -6.70 4.50
N PHE A 71 -1.55 -7.01 4.92
CA PHE A 71 -0.93 -8.31 4.62
C PHE A 71 -1.48 -9.49 5.44
N PHE A 72 -1.81 -9.32 6.73
CA PHE A 72 -2.34 -10.43 7.55
C PHE A 72 -3.82 -10.74 7.26
N SER A 73 -4.63 -9.73 6.94
CA SER A 73 -6.03 -9.92 6.55
C SER A 73 -6.16 -10.57 5.17
N VAL A 74 -5.22 -10.28 4.27
CA VAL A 74 -5.09 -10.89 2.94
C VAL A 74 -4.82 -12.39 2.98
N GLY A 75 -4.03 -12.86 3.94
CA GLY A 75 -3.72 -14.29 4.10
C GLY A 75 -4.92 -15.17 4.44
N LEU A 76 -5.73 -14.72 5.42
CA LEU A 76 -6.97 -15.39 5.78
C LEU A 76 -7.99 -15.36 4.64
N ALA A 77 -8.10 -14.23 3.96
CA ALA A 77 -8.95 -14.06 2.80
C ALA A 77 -8.58 -15.02 1.67
N GLY A 78 -7.28 -15.13 1.39
CA GLY A 78 -6.75 -16.04 0.39
C GLY A 78 -7.16 -17.47 0.70
N LYS A 79 -6.98 -17.94 1.94
CA LYS A 79 -7.35 -19.30 2.34
C LYS A 79 -8.85 -19.58 2.23
N VAL A 80 -9.70 -18.61 2.60
CA VAL A 80 -11.16 -18.74 2.46
C VAL A 80 -11.59 -18.70 1.00
N LEU A 81 -10.99 -17.81 0.20
CA LEU A 81 -11.22 -17.74 -1.24
C LEU A 81 -10.81 -19.06 -1.91
N LYS A 82 -9.66 -19.64 -1.56
CA LYS A 82 -9.19 -20.95 -2.05
C LYS A 82 -10.08 -22.11 -1.64
N ALA A 83 -10.64 -22.07 -0.43
CA ALA A 83 -11.58 -23.09 0.03
C ALA A 83 -12.92 -23.03 -0.71
N LYS A 84 -13.41 -21.84 -1.07
CA LYS A 84 -14.72 -21.64 -1.72
C LYS A 84 -14.69 -21.65 -3.24
N HIS A 85 -13.59 -21.15 -3.79
CA HIS A 85 -13.37 -20.98 -5.22
C HIS A 85 -12.07 -21.66 -5.65
N PRO A 86 -11.84 -22.96 -5.37
CA PRO A 86 -10.60 -23.63 -5.75
C PRO A 86 -10.31 -23.54 -7.26
N GLU A 87 -11.33 -23.38 -8.09
CA GLU A 87 -11.25 -23.26 -9.54
C GLU A 87 -10.54 -22.00 -10.06
N ILE A 88 -10.49 -20.92 -9.27
CA ILE A 88 -9.83 -19.67 -9.69
C ILE A 88 -8.33 -19.67 -9.38
N PHE A 89 -7.81 -20.73 -8.75
CA PHE A 89 -6.43 -20.88 -8.34
C PHE A 89 -5.71 -21.88 -9.25
N GLY A 90 -4.46 -21.57 -9.63
CA GLY A 90 -3.58 -22.42 -10.41
C GLY A 90 -3.85 -22.36 -11.91
N VAL A 91 -4.56 -21.32 -12.36
CA VAL A 91 -4.96 -21.12 -13.75
C VAL A 91 -4.38 -19.82 -14.30
N LYS A 92 -4.18 -19.76 -15.62
CA LYS A 92 -3.55 -18.62 -16.31
C LYS A 92 -4.21 -17.25 -15.99
N ASP A 93 -5.53 -17.25 -15.79
CA ASP A 93 -6.31 -16.04 -15.49
C ASP A 93 -6.57 -15.80 -13.99
N SER A 94 -5.90 -16.52 -13.07
CA SER A 94 -6.15 -16.46 -11.62
C SER A 94 -6.22 -15.03 -11.09
N LYS A 95 -5.32 -14.14 -11.52
CA LYS A 95 -5.34 -12.72 -11.10
C LYS A 95 -6.63 -12.01 -11.49
N ARG A 96 -7.10 -12.19 -12.73
CA ARG A 96 -8.33 -11.53 -13.19
C ARG A 96 -9.55 -12.03 -12.43
N GLU A 97 -9.61 -13.33 -12.19
CA GLU A 97 -10.74 -13.95 -11.50
C GLU A 97 -10.71 -13.66 -9.98
N ILE A 98 -9.53 -13.56 -9.37
CA ILE A 98 -9.35 -13.01 -8.02
C ILE A 98 -9.84 -11.57 -7.95
N VAL A 99 -9.37 -10.68 -8.84
CA VAL A 99 -9.77 -9.27 -8.86
C VAL A 99 -11.28 -9.14 -9.02
N LYS A 100 -11.91 -9.97 -9.85
CA LYS A 100 -13.37 -10.02 -10.00
C LYS A 100 -14.08 -10.52 -8.74
N ALA A 101 -13.54 -11.55 -8.09
CA ALA A 101 -14.15 -12.16 -6.91
C ALA A 101 -14.01 -11.26 -5.67
N THR A 102 -12.92 -10.49 -5.58
CA THR A 102 -12.59 -9.72 -4.37
C THR A 102 -12.78 -8.21 -4.54
N ALA A 103 -12.82 -7.72 -5.78
CA ALA A 103 -12.65 -6.31 -6.15
C ALA A 103 -11.29 -5.72 -5.71
N TRP A 104 -10.30 -6.57 -5.41
CA TRP A 104 -8.97 -6.11 -5.01
C TRP A 104 -8.13 -5.84 -6.25
N ASN A 105 -7.87 -4.57 -6.50
CA ASN A 105 -7.10 -4.07 -7.65
C ASN A 105 -5.67 -3.64 -7.29
N ARG A 106 -5.34 -3.49 -6.00
CA ARG A 106 -4.02 -3.07 -5.54
C ARG A 106 -3.03 -4.24 -5.59
N GLN A 107 -1.91 -4.01 -6.26
CA GLN A 107 -0.90 -5.01 -6.58
C GLN A 107 -0.23 -5.66 -5.36
N PRO A 108 0.19 -4.91 -4.32
CA PRO A 108 0.82 -5.50 -3.14
C PRO A 108 -0.05 -6.53 -2.41
N GLU A 109 -1.37 -6.33 -2.36
CA GLU A 109 -2.31 -7.23 -1.69
C GLU A 109 -2.62 -8.49 -2.52
N LEU A 110 -2.80 -8.33 -3.84
CA LEU A 110 -2.95 -9.49 -4.74
C LEU A 110 -1.71 -10.39 -4.67
N VAL A 111 -0.54 -9.77 -4.66
CA VAL A 111 0.76 -10.40 -4.52
C VAL A 111 0.89 -11.18 -3.21
N ALA A 112 0.59 -10.54 -2.08
CA ALA A 112 0.65 -11.20 -0.78
C ALA A 112 -0.32 -12.37 -0.66
N MET A 113 -1.52 -12.24 -1.25
CA MET A 113 -2.51 -13.32 -1.28
C MET A 113 -2.02 -14.52 -2.09
N MET A 114 -1.41 -14.27 -3.26
CA MET A 114 -0.93 -15.32 -4.15
C MET A 114 0.28 -16.06 -3.56
N MET A 115 1.18 -15.35 -2.87
CA MET A 115 2.32 -15.95 -2.15
C MET A 115 1.87 -16.85 -1.00
N GLU A 116 0.88 -16.44 -0.19
CA GLU A 116 0.40 -17.24 0.94
C GLU A 116 -0.37 -18.50 0.54
N LEU A 117 -0.95 -18.51 -0.67
CA LEU A 117 -1.74 -19.64 -1.16
C LEU A 117 -0.92 -20.70 -1.89
N ASP A 118 0.41 -20.58 -1.85
CA ASP A 118 1.34 -21.48 -2.55
C ASP A 118 0.92 -21.67 -4.02
N GLN A 119 0.51 -20.56 -4.62
CA GLN A 119 0.18 -20.52 -6.03
C GLN A 119 1.48 -20.20 -6.76
N SER A 120 1.87 -21.06 -7.70
CA SER A 120 2.74 -20.68 -8.82
C SER A 120 1.83 -20.29 -9.98
N PRO A 121 1.21 -19.11 -9.98
CA PRO A 121 0.62 -18.63 -11.21
C PRO A 121 1.76 -18.54 -12.24
N GLU A 122 1.45 -18.57 -13.53
CA GLU A 122 2.37 -18.05 -14.55
C GLU A 122 2.79 -16.57 -14.28
N LEU A 123 2.30 -15.95 -13.19
CA LEU A 123 2.61 -14.62 -12.66
C LEU A 123 3.71 -14.56 -11.58
N VAL A 124 4.32 -15.66 -11.15
CA VAL A 124 5.52 -15.58 -10.28
C VAL A 124 6.73 -15.97 -11.11
N GLU A 125 7.14 -15.07 -12.00
CA GLU A 125 8.49 -15.14 -12.55
C GLU A 125 9.53 -14.74 -11.49
N GLU A 126 9.18 -14.00 -10.42
CA GLU A 126 10.17 -13.58 -9.42
C GLU A 126 9.60 -13.34 -8.01
N GLU A 127 9.76 -14.31 -7.11
CA GLU A 127 9.56 -14.14 -5.65
C GLU A 127 10.37 -12.95 -5.09
N SER A 128 11.51 -12.63 -5.73
CA SER A 128 12.33 -11.43 -5.49
C SER A 128 11.57 -10.13 -5.72
N LYS A 129 10.84 -10.00 -6.84
CA LYS A 129 10.09 -8.79 -7.18
C LYS A 129 9.05 -8.44 -6.13
N LEU A 130 8.31 -9.45 -5.69
CA LEU A 130 7.24 -9.29 -4.69
C LEU A 130 7.81 -8.90 -3.32
N SER A 131 8.95 -9.50 -2.94
CA SER A 131 9.69 -9.13 -1.75
C SER A 131 10.13 -7.66 -1.78
N TRP A 132 10.65 -7.18 -2.91
CA TRP A 132 11.07 -5.78 -3.09
C TRP A 132 9.89 -4.81 -3.00
N MET A 133 8.78 -5.11 -3.68
CA MET A 133 7.56 -4.30 -3.59
C MET A 133 7.03 -4.21 -2.15
N ARG A 134 7.03 -5.34 -1.42
CA ARG A 134 6.60 -5.38 -0.02
C ARG A 134 7.50 -4.52 0.86
N LYS A 135 8.83 -4.67 0.75
CA LYS A 135 9.79 -3.86 1.52
C LYS A 135 9.62 -2.37 1.22
N GLY A 136 9.40 -2.01 -0.06
CA GLY A 136 9.12 -0.63 -0.47
C GLY A 136 7.85 -0.08 0.17
N TYR A 137 6.76 -0.87 0.18
CA TYR A 137 5.52 -0.48 0.84
C TYR A 137 5.72 -0.24 2.33
N GLU A 138 6.33 -1.21 3.03
CA GLU A 138 6.54 -1.14 4.48
C GLU A 138 7.38 0.09 4.86
N LEU A 139 8.49 0.34 4.17
CA LEU A 139 9.33 1.52 4.41
C LEU A 139 8.56 2.82 4.16
N GLY A 140 7.92 2.97 2.99
CA GLY A 140 7.20 4.20 2.64
C GLY A 140 6.06 4.50 3.61
N TYR A 141 5.26 3.49 3.93
CA TYR A 141 4.17 3.62 4.89
C TYR A 141 4.67 4.07 6.27
N MET A 142 5.68 3.38 6.80
CA MET A 142 6.22 3.66 8.13
C MET A 142 6.84 5.05 8.19
N TYR A 143 7.55 5.47 7.14
CA TYR A 143 8.17 6.78 7.08
C TYR A 143 7.15 7.91 7.05
N GLU A 144 6.07 7.80 6.27
CA GLU A 144 5.04 8.84 6.26
C GLU A 144 4.27 8.90 7.58
N ARG A 145 4.00 7.74 8.20
CA ARG A 145 3.33 7.66 9.50
C ARG A 145 4.16 8.33 10.60
N ASP A 146 5.46 8.01 10.66
CA ASP A 146 6.32 8.37 11.79
C ASP A 146 7.02 9.73 11.61
N TYR A 147 7.42 10.06 10.37
CA TYR A 147 8.24 11.24 10.08
C TYR A 147 7.51 12.31 9.29
N LYS A 148 6.47 11.94 8.53
CA LYS A 148 5.74 12.82 7.59
C LYS A 148 6.66 13.37 6.50
N GLY A 149 6.08 14.14 5.58
CA GLY A 149 6.82 14.68 4.45
C GLY A 149 6.85 13.70 3.27
N CYS A 150 5.66 13.29 2.84
CA CYS A 150 5.38 12.27 1.81
C CYS A 150 6.37 12.16 0.65
N ALA A 151 6.84 13.27 0.08
CA ALA A 151 7.86 13.25 -0.99
C ALA A 151 9.22 12.71 -0.50
N GLN A 152 9.68 13.20 0.65
CA GLN A 152 10.90 12.72 1.30
C GLN A 152 10.75 11.27 1.76
N CYS A 153 9.61 10.90 2.35
CA CYS A 153 9.35 9.52 2.81
C CYS A 153 9.39 8.52 1.65
N THR A 154 8.74 8.85 0.52
CA THR A 154 8.76 7.97 -0.66
C THR A 154 10.17 7.83 -1.22
N LEU A 155 10.88 8.95 -1.36
CA LEU A 155 12.24 8.96 -1.87
C LEU A 155 13.19 8.17 -0.94
N ALA A 156 13.12 8.39 0.37
CA ALA A 156 13.91 7.67 1.36
C ALA A 156 13.64 6.16 1.32
N ALA A 157 12.37 5.76 1.26
CA ALA A 157 12.01 4.36 1.16
C ALA A 157 12.67 3.69 -0.05
N VAL A 158 12.63 4.32 -1.22
CA VAL A 158 13.27 3.79 -2.44
C VAL A 158 14.79 3.78 -2.32
N LEU A 159 15.41 4.87 -1.85
CA LEU A 159 16.85 4.96 -1.62
C LEU A 159 17.37 3.85 -0.66
N ASP A 160 16.60 3.53 0.38
CA ASP A 160 16.93 2.46 1.33
C ASP A 160 16.78 1.06 0.73
N LEU A 161 15.87 0.85 -0.24
CA LEU A 161 15.84 -0.41 -1.01
C LEU A 161 17.12 -0.61 -1.79
N LEU A 162 17.67 0.48 -2.29
CA LEU A 162 18.87 0.52 -3.15
C LEU A 162 20.17 0.64 -2.35
N GLU A 163 20.08 0.70 -1.02
CA GLU A 163 21.22 0.93 -0.12
C GLU A 163 22.05 2.17 -0.54
N ARG A 164 21.37 3.24 -0.97
CA ARG A 164 21.98 4.42 -1.57
C ARG A 164 21.68 5.68 -0.76
N GLU A 165 22.71 6.46 -0.46
CA GLU A 165 22.55 7.77 0.17
C GLU A 165 22.53 8.91 -0.86
N GLU A 166 21.50 9.75 -0.84
CA GLU A 166 21.39 10.95 -1.68
C GLU A 166 20.93 12.17 -0.86
N PRO A 167 21.79 12.71 0.03
CA PRO A 167 21.38 13.74 1.00
C PRO A 167 20.94 15.05 0.34
N THR A 168 21.52 15.42 -0.81
CA THR A 168 21.13 16.63 -1.54
C THR A 168 19.75 16.47 -2.17
N LEU A 169 19.47 15.31 -2.78
CA LEU A 169 18.16 15.01 -3.38
C LEU A 169 17.09 14.89 -2.29
N PHE A 170 17.39 14.19 -1.19
CA PHE A 170 16.51 14.05 -0.04
C PHE A 170 16.16 15.42 0.57
N ARG A 171 17.13 16.32 0.70
CA ARG A 171 16.89 17.70 1.17
C ARG A 171 16.04 18.50 0.19
N ALA A 172 16.27 18.35 -1.12
CA ALA A 172 15.49 19.05 -2.14
C ALA A 172 14.03 18.61 -2.20
N ALA A 173 13.75 17.34 -1.88
CA ALA A 173 12.40 16.77 -1.92
C ALA A 173 11.43 17.35 -0.86
N ASN A 174 11.93 18.00 0.21
CA ASN A 174 11.07 18.56 1.27
C ASN A 174 9.99 19.52 0.74
N GLY A 175 10.37 20.37 -0.22
CA GLY A 175 9.46 21.35 -0.84
C GLY A 175 8.42 20.76 -1.78
N PHE A 176 8.23 19.44 -1.79
CA PHE A 176 7.20 18.75 -2.57
C PHE A 176 6.08 18.16 -1.68
N ALA A 177 6.22 18.24 -0.36
CA ALA A 177 5.24 17.68 0.57
C ALA A 177 3.89 18.41 0.55
N ALA A 178 2.80 17.66 0.80
CA ALA A 178 1.43 18.18 0.90
C ALA A 178 0.98 19.04 -0.30
N GLY A 179 1.15 18.50 -1.51
CA GLY A 179 0.86 19.25 -2.73
C GLY A 179 1.80 20.44 -2.89
N MET A 180 3.10 20.18 -2.71
CA MET A 180 4.25 21.09 -2.78
C MET A 180 4.60 21.90 -1.52
N SER A 181 3.77 22.78 -1.03
CA SER A 181 4.16 23.55 0.18
C SER A 181 2.96 23.82 1.04
N LEU A 182 2.28 22.72 1.40
CA LEU A 182 1.05 22.73 2.20
C LEU A 182 -0.18 23.28 1.46
N TYR A 183 -0.09 23.50 0.15
CA TYR A 183 -1.20 24.07 -0.61
C TYR A 183 -2.25 23.04 -0.99
N GLY A 184 -1.85 21.79 -1.22
CA GLY A 184 -2.74 20.71 -1.68
C GLY A 184 -3.10 20.77 -3.16
N ASP A 185 -2.84 21.87 -3.87
CA ASP A 185 -3.14 22.02 -5.31
C ASP A 185 -2.00 21.53 -6.23
N GLY A 186 -0.84 21.22 -5.66
CA GLY A 186 0.28 20.60 -6.37
C GLY A 186 0.21 19.07 -6.46
N VAL A 187 1.25 18.48 -7.06
CA VAL A 187 1.40 17.02 -7.16
C VAL A 187 1.50 16.33 -5.80
N CYS A 188 0.93 15.14 -5.68
CA CYS A 188 1.03 14.31 -4.49
C CYS A 188 2.51 14.00 -4.17
N GLY A 189 2.90 14.10 -2.90
CA GLY A 189 4.26 13.82 -2.47
C GLY A 189 4.67 12.37 -2.74
N GLY A 190 3.75 11.41 -2.56
CA GLY A 190 3.94 10.02 -2.96
C GLY A 190 4.39 9.87 -4.40
N TYR A 191 3.70 10.57 -5.31
CA TYR A 191 4.02 10.56 -6.73
C TYR A 191 5.34 11.27 -7.03
N SER A 192 5.51 12.51 -6.54
CA SER A 192 6.71 13.30 -6.84
C SER A 192 7.99 12.66 -6.30
N GLY A 193 7.94 12.06 -5.10
CA GLY A 193 9.09 11.35 -4.54
C GLY A 193 9.47 10.13 -5.36
N GLY A 194 8.49 9.36 -5.84
CA GLY A 194 8.73 8.25 -6.74
C GLY A 194 9.27 8.68 -8.11
N VAL A 195 8.77 9.78 -8.67
CA VAL A 195 9.29 10.37 -9.92
C VAL A 195 10.74 10.83 -9.75
N MET A 196 11.09 11.47 -8.62
CA MET A 196 12.48 11.83 -8.32
C MET A 196 13.38 10.60 -8.24
N ALA A 197 12.93 9.54 -7.57
CA ALA A 197 13.69 8.31 -7.44
C ALA A 197 13.93 7.64 -8.81
N LEU A 198 12.90 7.51 -9.65
CA LEU A 198 13.07 6.99 -11.02
C LEU A 198 13.97 7.89 -11.88
N GLY A 199 13.86 9.21 -11.70
CA GLY A 199 14.72 10.19 -12.36
C GLY A 199 16.20 10.07 -11.98
N LEU A 200 16.53 9.60 -10.78
CA LEU A 200 17.91 9.33 -10.37
C LEU A 200 18.56 8.24 -11.22
N PHE A 201 17.77 7.31 -11.78
CA PHE A 201 18.26 6.19 -12.58
C PHE A 201 18.20 6.45 -14.08
N ALA A 202 17.14 7.08 -14.56
CA ALA A 202 16.89 7.24 -15.98
C ALA A 202 17.01 8.69 -16.46
N GLY A 203 17.16 9.66 -15.56
CA GLY A 203 17.22 11.07 -15.91
C GLY A 203 18.50 11.44 -16.67
N ARG A 204 18.38 12.47 -17.51
CA ARG A 204 19.55 13.08 -18.16
C ARG A 204 20.53 13.66 -17.14
N VAL A 205 21.81 13.61 -17.47
CA VAL A 205 22.89 14.26 -16.70
C VAL A 205 23.25 15.62 -17.28
N ARG A 206 23.80 16.52 -16.47
CA ARG A 206 24.08 17.92 -16.88
C ARG A 206 25.16 18.00 -17.95
N GLU A 207 26.07 17.05 -17.94
CA GLU A 207 27.22 16.93 -18.84
C GLU A 207 26.80 16.57 -20.28
N ASN A 208 25.64 15.91 -20.45
CA ASN A 208 25.12 15.48 -21.76
C ASN A 208 23.89 16.29 -22.19
N PHE A 209 23.82 17.59 -21.87
CA PHE A 209 22.59 18.37 -22.01
C PHE A 209 22.05 18.50 -23.44
N ASP A 210 22.92 18.40 -24.45
CA ASP A 210 22.58 18.58 -25.87
C ASP A 210 22.35 17.25 -26.64
N GLY A 211 22.68 16.10 -26.03
CA GLY A 211 22.53 14.74 -26.58
C GLY A 211 21.59 13.83 -25.80
N ASP A 212 20.75 14.42 -24.94
CA ASP A 212 20.02 13.80 -23.83
C ASP A 212 18.69 13.12 -24.19
N ARG A 213 18.39 12.94 -25.48
CA ARG A 213 17.04 12.53 -25.88
C ARG A 213 16.70 11.12 -25.39
N ALA A 214 17.64 10.20 -25.49
CA ALA A 214 17.44 8.81 -25.05
C ALA A 214 17.22 8.72 -23.54
N GLU A 215 17.98 9.47 -22.73
CA GLU A 215 17.81 9.52 -21.28
C GLU A 215 16.46 10.14 -20.91
N LYS A 216 16.08 11.27 -21.54
CA LYS A 216 14.74 11.86 -21.32
C LYS A 216 13.63 10.86 -21.63
N ASP A 217 13.69 10.22 -22.79
CA ASP A 217 12.66 9.27 -23.23
C ASP A 217 12.59 8.04 -22.29
N LYS A 218 13.75 7.54 -21.81
CA LYS A 218 13.78 6.48 -20.79
C LYS A 218 13.13 6.94 -19.49
N CYS A 219 13.48 8.13 -18.98
CA CYS A 219 12.89 8.69 -17.77
C CYS A 219 11.37 8.87 -17.91
N TYR A 220 10.90 9.37 -19.06
CA TYR A 220 9.47 9.48 -19.35
C TYR A 220 8.78 8.13 -19.37
N ALA A 221 9.40 7.10 -19.94
CA ALA A 221 8.83 5.76 -19.97
C ALA A 221 8.63 5.19 -18.55
N LEU A 222 9.64 5.31 -17.67
CA LEU A 222 9.53 4.82 -16.30
C LEU A 222 8.52 5.62 -15.47
N THR A 223 8.58 6.94 -15.54
CA THR A 223 7.67 7.82 -14.77
C THR A 223 6.24 7.73 -15.27
N LYS A 224 6.02 7.44 -16.56
CA LYS A 224 4.69 7.13 -17.11
C LYS A 224 4.07 5.89 -16.45
N ARG A 225 4.85 4.83 -16.21
CA ARG A 225 4.34 3.63 -15.52
C ARG A 225 3.84 3.95 -14.13
N LEU A 226 4.60 4.76 -13.37
CA LEU A 226 4.17 5.23 -12.05
C LEU A 226 2.94 6.14 -12.14
N HIS A 227 2.88 7.03 -13.13
CA HIS A 227 1.73 7.88 -13.38
C HIS A 227 0.47 7.04 -13.62
N ASP A 228 0.54 6.05 -14.50
CA ASP A 228 -0.59 5.18 -14.82
C ASP A 228 -1.10 4.45 -13.58
N ARG A 229 -0.21 4.00 -12.66
CA ARG A 229 -0.62 3.45 -11.36
C ARG A 229 -1.40 4.44 -10.50
N PHE A 230 -0.97 5.70 -10.44
CA PHE A 230 -1.71 6.74 -9.71
C PHE A 230 -3.09 7.01 -10.32
N ILE A 231 -3.20 7.07 -11.64
CA ILE A 231 -4.49 7.23 -12.32
C ILE A 231 -5.40 6.02 -12.07
N GLU A 232 -4.88 4.80 -12.16
CA GLU A 232 -5.64 3.57 -11.91
C GLU A 232 -6.19 3.49 -10.47
N ASN A 233 -5.47 4.03 -9.48
CA ASN A 233 -5.80 3.88 -8.07
C ASN A 233 -6.51 5.09 -7.45
N TYR A 234 -6.25 6.29 -7.96
CA TYR A 234 -6.75 7.55 -7.39
C TYR A 234 -7.36 8.47 -8.44
N GLY A 235 -7.36 8.10 -9.72
CA GLY A 235 -7.86 8.95 -10.82
C GLY A 235 -7.02 10.20 -11.11
N THR A 236 -5.97 10.47 -10.35
CA THR A 236 -5.21 11.73 -10.39
C THR A 236 -3.83 11.60 -9.73
N VAL A 237 -2.95 12.55 -10.04
CA VAL A 237 -1.67 12.77 -9.34
C VAL A 237 -1.67 14.03 -8.48
N ILE A 238 -2.76 14.81 -8.48
CA ILE A 238 -2.87 16.08 -7.75
C ILE A 238 -3.29 15.78 -6.30
N CYS A 239 -2.54 16.31 -5.32
CA CYS A 239 -2.66 15.93 -3.92
C CYS A 239 -4.07 16.15 -3.36
N GLY A 240 -4.66 17.31 -3.61
CA GLY A 240 -5.98 17.69 -3.14
C GLY A 240 -7.09 16.87 -3.79
N GLU A 241 -6.88 16.37 -5.02
CA GLU A 241 -7.81 15.46 -5.67
C GLU A 241 -7.65 14.04 -5.13
N VAL A 242 -6.42 13.57 -4.87
CA VAL A 242 -6.18 12.33 -4.11
C VAL A 242 -6.85 12.40 -2.73
N HIS A 243 -6.84 13.57 -2.08
CA HIS A 243 -7.55 13.76 -0.81
C HIS A 243 -9.07 13.58 -0.95
N LYS A 244 -9.69 14.00 -2.06
CA LYS A 244 -11.14 13.75 -2.26
C LYS A 244 -11.44 12.26 -2.32
N GLU A 245 -10.59 11.48 -2.96
CA GLU A 245 -10.76 10.02 -3.03
C GLU A 245 -10.59 9.36 -1.66
N ILE A 246 -9.58 9.75 -0.88
CA ILE A 246 -9.26 9.04 0.37
C ILE A 246 -9.90 9.63 1.63
N PHE A 247 -10.33 10.89 1.60
CA PHE A 247 -10.99 11.58 2.74
C PHE A 247 -12.40 12.09 2.42
N GLY A 248 -12.84 12.09 1.17
CA GLY A 248 -14.11 12.72 0.74
C GLY A 248 -14.03 14.25 0.56
N ARG A 249 -12.90 14.88 0.87
CA ARG A 249 -12.66 16.32 0.62
C ARG A 249 -11.18 16.62 0.44
N SER A 250 -10.88 17.77 -0.17
CA SER A 250 -9.53 18.32 -0.21
C SER A 250 -9.16 19.07 1.08
N PHE A 251 -7.86 19.16 1.35
CA PHE A 251 -7.30 19.94 2.46
C PHE A 251 -6.16 20.82 1.94
N SER A 252 -6.14 22.07 2.37
CA SER A 252 -5.01 22.98 2.22
C SER A 252 -4.42 23.25 3.60
N LEU A 253 -3.26 22.70 3.92
CA LEU A 253 -2.67 22.75 5.27
C LEU A 253 -2.13 24.15 5.64
N ARG A 254 -2.30 25.15 4.76
CA ARG A 254 -2.11 26.58 5.07
C ARG A 254 -3.36 27.25 5.63
N VAL A 255 -4.54 26.67 5.42
CA VAL A 255 -5.77 27.09 6.05
C VAL A 255 -5.74 26.61 7.50
N LEU A 256 -5.99 27.53 8.43
CA LEU A 256 -5.78 27.31 9.87
C LEU A 256 -6.64 26.15 10.39
N GLU A 257 -7.85 26.03 9.86
CA GLU A 257 -8.85 25.02 10.23
C GLU A 257 -8.59 23.66 9.56
N ASP A 258 -7.96 23.65 8.38
CA ASP A 258 -7.74 22.41 7.63
C ASP A 258 -6.65 21.54 8.25
N LYS A 259 -5.61 22.13 8.84
CA LYS A 259 -4.54 21.36 9.47
C LYS A 259 -5.02 20.45 10.62
N PRO A 260 -5.78 20.93 11.63
CA PRO A 260 -6.32 20.05 12.66
C PRO A 260 -7.35 19.07 12.08
N ALA A 261 -8.21 19.51 11.15
CA ALA A 261 -9.19 18.63 10.52
C ALA A 261 -8.54 17.49 9.71
N PHE A 262 -7.40 17.75 9.08
CA PHE A 262 -6.62 16.76 8.34
C PHE A 262 -6.07 15.67 9.27
N GLU A 263 -5.50 16.07 10.41
CA GLU A 263 -4.99 15.13 11.41
C GLU A 263 -6.13 14.34 12.08
N GLU A 264 -7.26 14.99 12.39
CA GLU A 264 -8.46 14.34 12.94
C GLU A 264 -9.08 13.34 11.97
N ALA A 265 -9.06 13.63 10.66
CA ALA A 265 -9.47 12.71 9.60
C ALA A 265 -8.48 11.55 9.39
N GLY A 266 -7.41 11.49 10.18
CA GLY A 266 -6.47 10.36 10.18
C GLY A 266 -5.37 10.45 9.13
N ALA A 267 -4.99 11.65 8.70
CA ALA A 267 -4.06 11.80 7.58
C ALA A 267 -2.75 11.02 7.67
N HIS A 268 -2.15 10.94 8.86
CA HIS A 268 -0.90 10.19 9.10
C HIS A 268 -1.13 8.91 9.91
N ASN A 269 -2.37 8.44 9.96
CA ASN A 269 -2.70 7.17 10.62
C ASN A 269 -2.86 6.06 9.58
N LYS A 270 -3.84 5.19 9.80
CA LYS A 270 -3.88 3.84 9.31
C LYS A 270 -4.08 3.74 7.78
N ASP A 271 -4.99 4.52 7.17
CA ASP A 271 -5.48 4.23 5.80
C ASP A 271 -5.32 5.37 4.77
N LYS A 272 -4.66 6.48 5.15
CA LYS A 272 -4.61 7.71 4.35
C LYS A 272 -3.27 7.94 3.65
N CYS A 273 -2.58 9.05 3.92
CA CYS A 273 -1.33 9.41 3.25
C CYS A 273 -0.25 8.32 3.35
N PRO A 274 -0.08 7.61 4.49
CA PRO A 274 0.86 6.48 4.58
C PRO A 274 0.61 5.38 3.56
N VAL A 275 -0.66 5.06 3.25
CA VAL A 275 -1.01 4.06 2.23
C VAL A 275 -0.64 4.55 0.83
N VAL A 276 -0.85 5.84 0.54
CA VAL A 276 -0.47 6.43 -0.74
C VAL A 276 1.05 6.39 -0.93
N VAL A 277 1.81 6.76 0.11
CA VAL A 277 3.28 6.75 0.10
C VAL A 277 3.83 5.32 -0.02
N GLY A 278 3.33 4.38 0.79
CA GLY A 278 3.73 2.97 0.69
C GLY A 278 3.42 2.38 -0.68
N SER A 279 2.23 2.66 -1.24
CA SER A 279 1.87 2.18 -2.58
C SER A 279 2.80 2.74 -3.66
N ALA A 280 3.12 4.03 -3.59
CA ALA A 280 4.04 4.67 -4.53
C ALA A 280 5.44 4.04 -4.47
N ALA A 281 5.98 3.83 -3.27
CA ALA A 281 7.28 3.17 -3.09
C ALA A 281 7.28 1.72 -3.61
N ALA A 282 6.20 0.97 -3.41
CA ALA A 282 6.05 -0.39 -3.95
C ALA A 282 6.02 -0.41 -5.49
N TRP A 283 5.30 0.51 -6.13
CA TRP A 283 5.26 0.60 -7.60
C TRP A 283 6.59 1.04 -8.18
N VAL A 284 7.34 1.92 -7.50
CA VAL A 284 8.70 2.25 -7.91
C VAL A 284 9.60 1.02 -7.79
N ALA A 285 9.52 0.26 -6.71
CA ALA A 285 10.28 -0.99 -6.57
C ALA A 285 9.96 -1.99 -7.69
N GLU A 286 8.68 -2.18 -8.06
CA GLU A 286 8.26 -2.98 -9.21
C GLU A 286 8.96 -2.53 -10.51
N ILE A 287 8.94 -1.22 -10.78
CA ILE A 287 9.56 -0.63 -11.98
C ILE A 287 11.08 -0.85 -11.96
N LEU A 288 11.74 -0.71 -10.81
CA LEU A 288 13.18 -0.89 -10.68
C LEU A 288 13.61 -2.35 -10.87
N VAL A 289 12.84 -3.32 -10.34
CA VAL A 289 13.08 -4.75 -10.58
C VAL A 289 12.91 -5.08 -12.08
N ASP A 290 11.86 -4.56 -12.72
CA ASP A 290 11.65 -4.77 -14.16
C ASP A 290 12.78 -4.20 -15.03
N GLU A 291 13.48 -3.17 -14.55
CA GLU A 291 14.65 -2.56 -15.19
C GLU A 291 15.97 -3.27 -14.81
N GLY A 292 15.93 -4.31 -13.97
CA GLY A 292 17.11 -5.04 -13.48
C GLY A 292 17.99 -4.23 -12.54
N ILE A 293 17.42 -3.26 -11.82
CA ILE A 293 18.14 -2.38 -10.87
C ILE A 293 18.11 -2.95 -9.45
N LEU A 294 17.02 -3.62 -9.05
CA LEU A 294 16.83 -4.33 -7.78
C LEU A 294 16.75 -5.84 -8.04
#